data_AF-A0A8T3QWM2-F1
#
_entry.id   AF-A0A8T3QWM2-F1
#
_cell.length_a   1.000
_cell.length_b   1.000
_cell.length_c   1.000
_cell.angle_alpha   90.00
_cell.angle_beta   90.00
_cell.angle_gamma   90.00
#
_symmetry.space_group_name_H-M   'P 1'
#
loop_
_entity.id
_entity.type
_entity.pdbx_description
1 polymer ?
#
loop_
_entity_poly.entity_id
_entity_poly.type
_entity_poly.pdbx_seq_one_letter_code
_entity_poly.pdbx_strand_id
1 'polypeptide(L)' 'MKTASIIAILVRRFGLALPGLDGVLPTHPTLADVDSAEALASYQAGKRARKAEARAAQD' A
#
# COMPACT_ATOMS: atom_id res chain seq x y z
N MET A 1 -6.67 6.21 -0.38
CA MET A 1 -6.50 7.64 -0.77
C MET A 1 -5.32 7.74 -1.73
N LYS A 2 -5.53 8.00 -3.03
CA LYS A 2 -4.44 7.95 -4.05
C LYS A 2 -3.23 8.83 -3.68
N THR A 3 -3.48 9.99 -3.07
CA THR A 3 -2.44 10.90 -2.57
C THR A 3 -1.53 10.25 -1.51
N ALA A 4 -2.11 9.55 -0.53
CA ALA A 4 -1.34 8.87 0.51
C ALA A 4 -0.41 7.78 -0.06
N SER A 5 -0.85 7.09 -1.13
CA SER A 5 -0.01 6.11 -1.82
C SER A 5 1.16 6.75 -2.56
N ILE A 6 0.98 7.92 -3.18
CA ILE A 6 2.08 8.67 -3.81
C ILE A 6 3.09 9.11 -2.75
N ILE A 7 2.61 9.65 -1.63
CA ILE A 7 3.48 10.06 -0.52
C ILE A 7 4.28 8.86 0.01
N ALA A 8 3.62 7.70 0.18
CA ALA A 8 4.30 6.49 0.62
C ALA A 8 5.42 6.05 -0.35
N ILE A 9 5.25 6.22 -1.66
CA ILE A 9 6.31 5.95 -2.64
C ILE A 9 7.49 6.90 -2.41
N LEU A 10 7.23 8.19 -2.26
CA LEU A 10 8.29 9.19 -2.04
C LEU A 10 9.08 8.90 -0.76
N VAL A 11 8.39 8.55 0.34
CA VAL A 11 9.05 8.22 1.61
C VAL A 11 9.83 6.90 1.50
N ARG A 12 9.18 5.82 1.07
CA ARG A 12 9.75 4.45 1.16
C ARG A 12 10.76 4.14 0.07
N ARG A 13 10.61 4.72 -1.13
CA ARG A 13 11.47 4.41 -2.29
C ARG A 13 12.50 5.49 -2.58
N PHE A 14 12.22 6.74 -2.20
CA PHE A 14 13.09 7.87 -2.45
C PHE A 14 13.66 8.52 -1.18
N GLY A 15 13.35 7.97 0.00
CA GLY A 15 13.91 8.44 1.27
C GLY A 15 13.46 9.84 1.68
N LEU A 16 12.31 10.30 1.18
CA LEU A 16 11.80 11.63 1.53
C LEU A 16 11.44 11.69 3.02
N ALA A 17 12.06 12.62 3.74
CA ALA A 17 11.81 12.86 5.15
C ALA A 17 11.43 14.33 5.37
N LEU A 18 10.13 14.63 5.27
CA LEU A 18 9.58 15.96 5.60
C LEU A 18 8.75 15.89 6.89
N PRO A 19 8.73 16.96 7.71
CA PRO A 19 7.89 17.01 8.89
C PRO A 19 6.41 16.73 8.57
N GLY A 20 5.79 15.85 9.35
CA GLY A 20 4.37 15.52 9.24
C GLY A 20 4.00 14.44 8.22
N LEU A 21 4.96 13.88 7.47
CA LEU A 21 4.65 12.82 6.49
C LEU A 21 4.17 11.52 7.15
N ASP A 22 4.71 11.16 8.31
CA ASP A 22 4.32 9.92 9.00
C ASP A 22 2.83 9.89 9.35
N GLY A 23 2.23 11.05 9.63
CA GLY A 23 0.81 11.19 9.95
C GLY A 23 -0.14 10.98 8.77
N VAL A 24 0.38 10.98 7.53
CA VAL A 24 -0.42 10.81 6.31
C VAL A 24 -0.10 9.51 5.56
N LEU A 25 0.83 8.70 6.08
CA LEU A 25 1.17 7.42 5.49
C LEU A 25 0.03 6.40 5.65
N PRO A 26 -0.17 5.52 4.65
CA PRO A 26 -1.16 4.45 4.76
C PRO A 26 -0.75 3.43 5.82
N THR A 27 -1.71 3.04 6.67
CA THR A 27 -1.56 2.03 7.73
C THR A 27 -1.73 0.58 7.23
N HIS A 28 -2.01 0.41 5.94
CA HIS A 28 -2.15 -0.88 5.28
C HIS A 28 -1.11 -1.03 4.16
N PRO A 29 -0.76 -2.26 3.75
CA PRO A 29 0.14 -2.50 2.64
C PRO A 29 -0.34 -1.82 1.36
N THR A 30 0.57 -1.18 0.64
CA THR A 30 0.32 -0.53 -0.65
C THR A 30 1.38 -0.90 -1.67
N LEU A 31 1.20 -0.48 -2.93
CA LEU A 31 2.24 -0.65 -3.95
C LEU A 31 3.56 0.07 -3.61
N ALA A 32 3.56 1.02 -2.66
CA ALA A 32 4.81 1.62 -2.18
C ALA A 32 5.72 0.63 -1.44
N ASP A 33 5.18 -0.49 -0.97
CA ASP A 33 5.91 -1.56 -0.28
C ASP A 33 6.49 -2.61 -1.23
N VAL A 34 6.19 -2.49 -2.54
CA VAL A 34 6.63 -3.46 -3.54
C VAL A 34 7.96 -3.02 -4.14
N ASP A 35 9.01 -3.78 -3.82
CA ASP A 35 10.37 -3.51 -4.29
C ASP A 35 10.93 -4.58 -5.23
N SER A 36 10.19 -5.66 -5.43
CA SER A 36 10.60 -6.86 -6.14
C SER A 36 9.39 -7.57 -6.77
N ALA A 37 9.66 -8.46 -7.71
CA ALA A 37 8.61 -9.29 -8.33
C ALA A 37 7.93 -10.22 -7.30
N GLU A 38 8.68 -10.72 -6.32
CA GLU A 38 8.15 -11.54 -5.23
C GLU A 38 7.22 -10.73 -4.32
N ALA A 39 7.64 -9.53 -3.90
CA ALA A 39 6.79 -8.63 -3.12
C ALA A 39 5.49 -8.27 -3.87
N LEU A 40 5.57 -8.11 -5.20
CA LEU A 40 4.40 -7.86 -6.04
C LEU A 40 3.44 -9.05 -6.03
N ALA A 41 3.95 -10.27 -6.15
CA ALA A 41 3.13 -11.48 -6.13
C ALA A 41 2.37 -11.61 -4.81
N SER A 42 3.07 -11.43 -3.68
CA SER A 42 2.49 -11.45 -2.33
C SER A 42 1.44 -10.34 -2.14
N TYR A 43 1.75 -9.11 -2.55
CA TYR A 43 0.81 -7.98 -2.47
C TYR A 43 -0.48 -8.25 -3.25
N GLN A 44 -0.37 -8.75 -4.49
CA GLN A 44 -1.54 -9.03 -5.33
C GLN A 44 -2.36 -10.21 -4.81
N ALA A 45 -1.72 -11.23 -4.23
CA ALA A 45 -2.41 -12.33 -3.57
C ALA A 45 -3.28 -11.83 -2.40
N GLY A 46 -2.70 -11.03 -1.50
CA GLY A 46 -3.44 -10.43 -0.38
C GLY A 46 -4.57 -9.51 -0.84
N LYS A 47 -4.33 -8.68 -1.86
CA LYS A 47 -5.37 -7.80 -2.43
C LYS A 47 -6.56 -8.59 -3.00
N ARG A 48 -6.30 -9.72 -3.67
CA ARG A 48 -7.38 -10.59 -4.18
C ARG A 48 -8.18 -11.23 -3.06
N ALA A 49 -7.51 -11.75 -2.03
CA ALA A 49 -8.18 -12.32 -0.86
C ALA A 49 -9.10 -11.29 -0.18
N ARG A 50 -8.59 -10.09 0.09
CA ARG A 50 -9.39 -9.02 0.71
C ARG A 50 -10.58 -8.60 -0.14
N LYS A 51 -10.44 -8.60 -1.47
CA LYS A 51 -11.55 -8.30 -2.38
C LYS A 51 -12.60 -9.42 -2.38
N ALA A 52 -12.19 -10.68 -2.24
CA ALA A 52 -13.12 -11.80 -2.10
C ALA A 52 -13.90 -11.71 -0.79
N GLU A 53 -13.22 -11.46 0.34
CA GLU A 53 -13.88 -11.23 1.64
C GLU A 53 -14.87 -10.07 1.59
N ALA A 54 -14.48 -8.94 0.98
CA ALA A 54 -15.35 -7.77 0.87
C ALA A 54 -16.60 -8.04 0.01
N ARG A 55 -16.49 -8.89 -1.01
CA ARG A 55 -17.64 -9.34 -1.80
C ARG A 55 -18.55 -10.27 -1.01
N ALA A 56 -17.98 -11.25 -0.32
CA ALA A 56 -18.75 -12.18 0.51
C ALA A 56 -19.47 -11.49 1.68
N ALA A 57 -18.95 -10.35 2.16
CA ALA A 57 -19.61 -9.53 3.18
C ALA A 57 -20.72 -8.60 2.63
N GLN A 58 -20.86 -8.50 1.31
CA GLN A 58 -21.91 -7.72 0.64
C GLN A 58 -23.11 -8.57 0.21
N ASP A 59 -22.95 -9.89 0.19
CA ASP A 59 -24.01 -10.89 -0.06
C ASP A 59 -24.76 -11.22 1.24
#